data_AF-A0A1H8MK26-F1
#
_entry.id   AF-A0A1H8MK26-F1
#
_cell.length_a   1.000
_cell.length_b   1.000
_cell.length_c   1.000
_cell.angle_alpha   90.00
_cell.angle_beta   90.00
_cell.angle_gamma   90.00
#
_symmetry.space_group_name_H-M   'P 1'
#
loop_
_entity.id
_entity.type
_entity.pdbx_description
1 polymer ?
#
loop_
_entity_poly.entity_id
_entity_poly.type
_entity_poly.pdbx_seq_one_letter_code
_entity_poly.pdbx_strand_id
1 'polypeptide(L)'
;MSNAAQNLPDDPALLKALIAALQAENAKISATLRAHDQLIQTLRLRIAKLKKQVFGQSSEKIEREIEQLELALEDLLIASAESETTVPEGAP
;
A
#
# COMPACT_ATOMS: atom_id res chain seq x y z
N MET A 1 21.99 -7.42 16.56
CA MET A 1 22.95 -7.63 15.44
C MET A 1 22.56 -8.91 14.72
N SER A 2 21.68 -8.79 13.75
CA SER A 2 21.00 -9.88 13.04
C SER A 2 21.98 -10.72 12.23
N ASN A 3 21.84 -12.04 12.36
CA ASN A 3 22.66 -13.12 11.78
C ASN A 3 22.63 -13.18 10.23
N ALA A 4 21.98 -12.23 9.55
CA ALA A 4 21.79 -12.22 8.10
C ALA A 4 23.10 -11.95 7.33
N ALA A 5 23.98 -11.09 7.88
CA ALA A 5 25.29 -10.82 7.29
C ALA A 5 26.25 -12.02 7.41
N GLN A 6 26.01 -12.94 8.36
CA GLN A 6 26.85 -14.13 8.57
C GLN A 6 26.61 -15.23 7.53
N ASN A 7 25.56 -15.12 6.71
CA ASN A 7 25.18 -16.10 5.69
C ASN A 7 25.33 -15.58 4.25
N LEU A 8 26.06 -14.48 4.05
CA LEU A 8 26.30 -13.96 2.70
C LEU A 8 27.35 -14.81 1.97
N PRO A 9 27.16 -15.09 0.67
CA PRO A 9 28.21 -15.72 -0.14
C PRO A 9 29.41 -14.78 -0.30
N ASP A 10 30.62 -15.33 -0.16
CA ASP A 10 31.87 -14.58 -0.41
C ASP A 10 32.16 -14.37 -1.91
N ASP A 11 31.47 -15.10 -2.79
CA ASP A 11 31.62 -14.96 -4.24
C ASP A 11 30.97 -13.65 -4.75
N PRO A 12 31.75 -12.72 -5.35
CA PRO A 12 31.22 -11.48 -5.90
C PRO A 12 30.16 -11.67 -6.98
N ALA A 13 30.20 -12.78 -7.74
CA ALA A 13 29.20 -13.07 -8.76
C ALA A 13 27.85 -13.42 -8.12
N LEU A 14 27.85 -14.29 -7.10
CA LEU A 14 26.65 -14.63 -6.34
C LEU A 14 26.09 -13.43 -5.59
N LEU A 15 26.94 -12.57 -5.02
CA LEU A 15 26.48 -11.37 -4.33
C LEU A 15 25.80 -10.38 -5.28
N LYS A 16 26.35 -10.17 -6.49
CA LYS A 16 25.69 -9.33 -7.52
C LYS A 16 24.36 -9.90 -7.96
N ALA A 17 24.25 -11.23 -8.10
CA ALA A 17 23.00 -11.89 -8.43
C ALA A 17 21.94 -11.70 -7.33
N LEU A 18 22.34 -11.82 -6.06
CA LEU A 18 21.46 -11.57 -4.91
C LEU A 18 20.98 -10.12 -4.87
N ILE A 19 21.88 -9.15 -5.09
CA ILE A 19 21.52 -7.73 -5.14
C ILE A 19 20.52 -7.46 -6.27
N ALA A 20 20.75 -8.02 -7.47
CA ALA A 20 19.83 -7.86 -8.59
C ALA A 20 18.43 -8.45 -8.28
N ALA A 21 18.38 -9.61 -7.62
CA ALA A 21 17.13 -10.22 -7.18
C ALA A 21 16.39 -9.33 -6.15
N LEU A 22 17.10 -8.82 -5.14
CA LEU A 22 16.53 -7.90 -4.14
C LEU A 22 16.06 -6.60 -4.77
N GLN A 23 16.78 -6.05 -5.75
CA GLN A 23 16.35 -4.86 -6.49
C GLN A 23 15.07 -5.10 -7.28
N ALA A 24 14.95 -6.27 -7.93
CA ALA A 24 13.74 -6.65 -8.64
C ALA A 24 12.54 -6.83 -7.70
N GLU A 25 12.76 -7.45 -6.54
CA GLU A 25 11.74 -7.61 -5.49
C GLU A 25 11.31 -6.25 -4.92
N ASN A 26 12.26 -5.39 -4.56
CA ASN A 26 11.97 -4.03 -4.10
C ASN A 26 11.21 -3.21 -5.14
N ALA A 27 11.54 -3.35 -6.42
CA ALA A 27 10.81 -2.68 -7.50
C ALA A 27 9.36 -3.16 -7.59
N LYS A 28 9.11 -4.46 -7.42
CA LYS A 28 7.77 -5.05 -7.39
C LYS A 28 6.95 -4.57 -6.19
N ILE A 29 7.54 -4.56 -5.00
CA ILE A 29 6.90 -4.06 -3.78
C ILE A 29 6.57 -2.57 -3.95
N SER A 30 7.53 -1.77 -4.40
CA SER A 30 7.36 -0.33 -4.65
C SER A 30 6.26 -0.03 -5.68
N ALA A 31 6.13 -0.85 -6.72
CA ALA A 31 5.06 -0.72 -7.71
C ALA A 31 3.68 -1.02 -7.10
N THR A 32 3.60 -2.02 -6.22
CA THR A 32 2.35 -2.38 -5.52
C THR A 32 1.92 -1.28 -4.57
N LEU A 33 2.84 -0.73 -3.77
CA LEU A 33 2.56 0.41 -2.88
C LEU A 33 2.04 1.62 -3.67
N ARG A 34 2.71 1.97 -4.78
CA ARG A 34 2.24 3.06 -5.66
C ARG A 34 0.84 2.82 -6.23
N ALA A 35 0.49 1.58 -6.57
CA ALA A 35 -0.85 1.25 -7.05
C ALA A 35 -1.91 1.40 -5.94
N HIS A 36 -1.59 0.99 -4.71
CA HIS A 36 -2.48 1.18 -3.55
C HIS A 36 -2.69 2.66 -3.24
N ASP A 37 -1.61 3.46 -3.23
CA ASP A 37 -1.70 4.92 -3.03
C ASP A 37 -2.60 5.57 -4.08
N GLN A 38 -2.46 5.20 -5.35
CA GLN A 38 -3.30 5.71 -6.43
C GLN A 38 -4.78 5.36 -6.23
N LEU A 39 -5.08 4.14 -5.78
CA LEU A 39 -6.44 3.71 -5.49
C LEU A 39 -7.05 4.52 -4.33
N ILE A 40 -6.29 4.71 -3.25
CA ILE A 40 -6.68 5.55 -2.09
C ILE A 40 -7.02 6.97 -2.56
N GLN A 41 -6.16 7.60 -3.37
CA GLN A 41 -6.41 8.96 -3.87
C GLN A 41 -7.65 9.03 -4.77
N THR A 42 -7.84 8.01 -5.62
CA THR A 42 -9.01 7.91 -6.50
C THR A 42 -10.31 7.82 -5.70
N LEU A 43 -10.35 6.97 -4.67
CA LEU A 43 -11.50 6.83 -3.79
C LEU A 43 -11.81 8.12 -3.04
N ARG A 44 -10.79 8.76 -2.44
CA ARG A 44 -10.95 10.06 -1.76
C ARG A 44 -11.55 11.12 -2.67
N LEU A 45 -11.06 11.23 -3.91
CA LEU A 45 -11.59 12.19 -4.89
C LEU A 45 -13.04 11.88 -5.26
N ARG A 46 -13.37 10.61 -5.50
CA ARG A 46 -14.74 10.19 -5.83
C ARG A 46 -15.71 10.48 -4.70
N ILE A 47 -15.34 10.14 -3.47
CA ILE A 47 -16.13 10.44 -2.25
C ILE A 47 -16.36 11.96 -2.14
N ALA A 48 -15.30 12.77 -2.27
CA ALA A 48 -15.41 14.23 -2.20
C ALA A 48 -16.32 14.81 -3.30
N LYS A 49 -16.31 14.23 -4.51
CA LYS A 49 -17.22 14.61 -5.59
C LYS A 49 -18.66 14.23 -5.27
N LEU A 50 -18.91 13.01 -4.83
CA LEU A 50 -20.25 12.54 -4.48
C LEU A 50 -20.84 13.34 -3.32
N LYS A 51 -20.07 13.63 -2.27
CA LYS A 51 -20.48 14.47 -1.14
C LYS A 51 -20.97 15.87 -1.55
N LYS A 52 -20.47 16.42 -2.67
CA LYS A 52 -20.92 17.72 -3.21
C LYS A 52 -22.24 17.63 -3.98
N GLN A 53 -22.70 16.44 -4.36
CA GLN A 53 -23.87 16.20 -5.22
C GLN A 53 -25.12 15.76 -4.43
N VAL A 54 -25.05 15.76 -3.09
CA VAL A 54 -26.04 15.20 -2.17
C VAL A 54 -27.24 16.16 -2.02
N PHE A 55 -28.30 15.96 -2.83
CA PHE A 55 -29.63 16.60 -2.66
C PHE A 55 -30.77 15.69 -3.20
N GLY A 56 -31.92 15.67 -2.49
CA GLY A 56 -33.17 15.02 -2.94
C GLY A 56 -33.25 13.50 -2.74
N GLN A 57 -34.20 12.83 -3.40
CA GLN A 57 -34.35 11.36 -3.29
C GLN A 57 -33.13 10.59 -3.84
N SER A 58 -32.38 11.18 -4.77
CA SER A 58 -31.06 10.69 -5.22
C SER A 58 -29.97 10.79 -4.15
N SER A 59 -30.15 11.66 -3.15
CA SER A 59 -29.23 11.85 -2.03
C SER A 59 -29.05 10.58 -1.21
N GLU A 60 -30.15 9.90 -0.87
CA GLU A 60 -30.10 8.68 -0.04
C GLU A 60 -29.30 7.57 -0.74
N LYS A 61 -29.46 7.42 -2.05
CA LYS A 61 -28.65 6.46 -2.83
C LYS A 61 -27.17 6.87 -2.90
N ILE A 62 -26.90 8.16 -3.08
CA ILE A 62 -25.53 8.70 -3.11
C ILE A 62 -24.86 8.55 -1.74
N GLU A 63 -25.57 8.76 -0.65
CA GLU A 63 -25.11 8.58 0.72
C GLU A 63 -24.70 7.13 0.99
N ARG A 64 -25.53 6.16 0.60
CA ARG A 64 -25.17 4.74 0.68
C ARG A 64 -23.94 4.39 -0.16
N GLU A 65 -23.79 4.98 -1.34
CA GLU A 65 -22.60 4.79 -2.17
C GLU A 65 -21.35 5.41 -1.50
N ILE A 66 -21.48 6.58 -0.88
CA ILE A 66 -20.40 7.21 -0.11
C ILE A 66 -19.97 6.30 1.05
N GLU A 67 -20.91 5.77 1.84
CA GLU A 67 -20.61 4.85 2.95
C GLU A 67 -19.84 3.61 2.47
N GLN A 68 -20.26 3.01 1.35
CA GLN A 68 -19.55 1.85 0.78
C GLN A 68 -18.13 2.19 0.32
N LEU A 69 -17.94 3.37 -0.28
CA LEU A 69 -16.62 3.82 -0.71
C LEU A 69 -15.72 4.20 0.48
N GLU A 70 -16.30 4.73 1.56
CA GLU A 70 -15.58 5.02 2.80
C GLU A 70 -15.13 3.75 3.51
N LEU A 71 -15.98 2.72 3.57
CA LEU A 71 -15.60 1.41 4.09
C LEU A 71 -14.46 0.79 3.28
N ALA A 72 -14.57 0.79 1.95
CA ALA A 72 -13.50 0.29 1.08
C ALA A 72 -12.19 1.08 1.22
N LEU A 73 -12.28 2.38 1.48
CA LEU A 73 -11.11 3.23 1.75
C LEU A 73 -10.47 2.88 3.10
N GLU A 74 -11.27 2.63 4.14
CA GLU A 74 -10.79 2.21 5.46
C GLU A 74 -10.04 0.89 5.38
N ASP A 75 -10.60 -0.13 4.73
CA ASP A 75 -9.95 -1.43 4.53
C ASP A 75 -8.57 -1.30 3.84
N LEU A 76 -8.48 -0.45 2.82
CA LEU A 76 -7.21 -0.19 2.12
C LEU A 76 -6.19 0.55 2.98
N LEU A 77 -6.64 1.48 3.83
CA LEU A 77 -5.75 2.20 4.75
C LEU A 77 -5.22 1.27 5.85
N ILE A 78 -6.06 0.35 6.36
CA ILE A 78 -5.65 -0.69 7.31
C ILE A 78 -4.60 -1.60 6.66
N ALA A 79 -4.89 -2.14 5.46
CA ALA A 79 -3.95 -2.99 4.74
C ALA A 79 -2.61 -2.30 4.45
N SER A 80 -2.64 -1.00 4.16
CA SER A 80 -1.43 -0.19 3.97
C SER A 80 -0.65 -0.01 5.28
N ALA A 81 -1.33 0.31 6.39
CA ALA A 81 -0.71 0.49 7.70
C ALA A 81 -0.10 -0.82 8.24
N GLU A 82 -0.79 -1.96 8.03
CA GLU A 82 -0.27 -3.28 8.38
C GLU A 82 1.00 -3.61 7.58
N SER A 83 1.02 -3.27 6.28
CA SER A 83 2.19 -3.44 5.43
C SER A 83 3.37 -2.57 5.90
N GLU A 84 3.12 -1.35 6.36
CA GLU A 84 4.14 -0.46 6.94
C GLU A 84 4.65 -0.94 8.31
N THR A 85 3.79 -1.55 9.12
CA THR A 85 4.16 -2.04 10.47
C THR A 85 4.96 -3.35 10.41
N THR A 86 4.88 -4.10 9.29
CA THR A 86 5.74 -5.27 9.05
C THR A 86 7.18 -4.95 8.64
N VAL A 87 7.59 -3.68 8.65
CA VAL A 87 9.01 -3.34 8.69
C VAL A 87 9.58 -3.97 9.97
N PRO A 88 10.54 -4.91 9.88
CA PRO A 88 10.97 -5.67 11.04
C PRO A 88 11.53 -4.71 12.08
N GLU A 89 10.85 -4.69 13.21
CA GLU A 89 11.30 -4.11 14.47
C GLU A 89 12.70 -4.66 14.77
N GLY A 90 13.69 -3.80 14.56
CA GLY A 90 15.11 -4.14 14.58
C GLY A 90 15.98 -2.88 14.68
N ALA A 91 15.56 -1.91 15.49
CA ALA A 91 16.43 -0.94 16.12
C ALA A 91 16.61 -1.40 17.57
N PRO A 92 17.84 -1.71 18.03
CA PRO A 92 18.88 -0.71 18.28
C PRO A 92 20.14 -0.82 17.41
#